data_AF-A0A4S4K151-F1
#
_entry.id   AF-A0A4S4K151-F1
#
_cell.length_a   1.000
_cell.length_b   1.000
_cell.length_c   1.000
_cell.angle_alpha   90.00
_cell.angle_beta   90.00
_cell.angle_gamma   90.00
#
_symmetry.space_group_name_H-M   'P 1'
#
loop_
_entity.id
_entity.type
_entity.pdbx_description
1 polymer ?
#
loop_
_entity_poly.entity_id
_entity_poly.type
_entity_poly.pdbx_seq_one_letter_code
_entity_poly.pdbx_strand_id
1 'polypeptide(L)'
;MEKSNWEQVREIYIEGLATRNATFQTEAPCWESWDAGHHKVGRFVAVTDGKVVCWCALTPISSRTVYRGVAEVSIYISKKYSNKGVGSQLMHTLIRDSEAQGF
;
A
#
# COMPACT_ATOMS: atom_id res chain seq x y z
N MET A 1 1.96 -7.14 -5.76
CA MET A 1 2.92 -7.29 -4.65
C MET A 1 2.79 -8.71 -4.10
N GLU A 2 3.92 -9.37 -3.86
CA GLU A 2 3.97 -10.77 -3.40
C GLU A 2 4.52 -10.88 -1.97
N LYS A 3 4.37 -12.05 -1.33
CA LYS A 3 4.88 -12.33 0.01
C LYS A 3 6.39 -12.07 0.13
N SER A 4 7.14 -12.31 -0.94
CA SER A 4 8.58 -12.07 -1.02
C SER A 4 8.97 -10.59 -0.82
N ASN A 5 8.05 -9.65 -1.08
CA ASN A 5 8.28 -8.22 -0.87
C ASN A 5 7.98 -7.78 0.57
N TRP A 6 7.37 -8.65 1.39
CA TRP A 6 6.75 -8.26 2.64
C TRP A 6 7.71 -7.62 3.65
N GLU A 7 8.91 -8.17 3.82
CA GLU A 7 9.86 -7.65 4.79
C GLU A 7 10.20 -6.18 4.52
N GLN A 8 10.45 -5.82 3.26
CA GLN A 8 10.74 -4.45 2.86
C GLN A 8 9.51 -3.54 2.91
N VAL A 9 8.33 -4.06 2.57
CA VAL A 9 7.05 -3.34 2.72
C VAL A 9 6.79 -3.00 4.18
N ARG A 10 7.04 -3.97 5.09
CA ARG A 10 6.89 -3.82 6.53
C ARG A 10 7.86 -2.80 7.10
N GLU A 11 9.11 -2.78 6.63
CA GLU A 11 10.08 -1.74 7.01
C GLU A 11 9.56 -0.33 6.70
N ILE A 12 9.04 -0.12 5.49
CA ILE A 12 8.45 1.17 5.08
C ILE A 12 7.19 1.48 5.92
N TYR A 13 6.38 0.48 6.24
CA TYR A 13 5.23 0.65 7.15
C TYR A 13 5.69 1.17 8.52
N ILE A 14 6.76 0.57 9.07
CA ILE A 14 7.34 0.97 10.37
C ILE A 14 7.93 2.38 10.30
N GLU A 15 8.59 2.76 9.19
CA GLU A 15 9.03 4.15 8.98
C GLU A 15 7.84 5.12 9.06
N GLY A 16 6.70 4.76 8.43
CA GLY A 16 5.46 5.52 8.50
C GLY A 16 4.90 5.63 9.93
N LEU A 17 4.85 4.52 10.68
CA LEU A 17 4.43 4.49 12.08
C LEU A 17 5.28 5.41 12.96
N ALA A 18 6.59 5.43 12.75
CA ALA A 18 7.51 6.27 13.50
C ALA A 18 7.21 7.78 13.33
N THR A 19 6.56 8.18 12.22
CA THR A 19 6.12 9.58 12.02
C THR A 19 4.90 9.96 12.84
N ARG A 20 4.10 8.98 13.32
CA ARG A 20 2.81 9.16 14.00
C ARG A 20 1.78 10.00 13.24
N ASN A 21 1.95 10.15 11.93
CA ASN A 21 1.06 10.95 11.09
C ASN A 21 0.48 10.16 9.90
N ALA A 22 1.01 8.96 9.64
CA ALA A 22 0.61 8.14 8.48
C ALA A 22 -0.56 7.18 8.78
N THR A 23 -0.74 6.77 10.04
CA THR A 23 -1.74 5.78 10.44
C THR A 23 -2.01 5.85 11.94
N PHE A 24 -3.19 5.42 12.36
CA PHE A 24 -3.55 5.23 13.76
C PHE A 24 -3.14 3.85 14.31
N GLN A 25 -2.60 2.96 13.48
CA GLN A 25 -2.01 1.72 13.97
C GLN A 25 -0.81 2.01 14.88
N THR A 26 -0.61 1.17 15.88
CA THR A 26 0.50 1.28 16.83
C THR A 26 1.66 0.34 16.48
N GLU A 27 1.40 -0.67 15.67
CA GLU A 27 2.38 -1.68 15.24
C GLU A 27 2.11 -2.09 13.79
N ALA A 28 3.15 -2.57 13.12
CA ALA A 28 3.00 -3.12 11.78
C ALA A 28 2.40 -4.53 11.88
N PRO A 29 1.39 -4.87 11.07
CA PRO A 29 0.73 -6.18 11.12
C PRO A 29 1.71 -7.31 10.73
N CYS A 30 1.28 -8.56 10.90
CA CYS A 30 1.93 -9.69 10.22
C CYS A 30 1.50 -9.75 8.74
N TRP A 31 2.22 -10.55 7.94
CA TRP A 31 1.90 -10.72 6.51
C TRP A 31 0.47 -11.22 6.33
N GLU A 32 0.05 -12.21 7.10
CA GLU A 32 -1.24 -12.87 6.96
C GLU A 32 -2.39 -11.89 7.21
N SER A 33 -2.30 -11.06 8.24
CA SER A 33 -3.28 -10.02 8.54
C SER A 33 -3.30 -8.92 7.49
N TRP A 34 -2.12 -8.47 7.01
CA TRP A 34 -2.04 -7.50 5.93
C TRP A 34 -2.66 -8.07 4.65
N ASP A 35 -2.31 -9.29 4.28
CA ASP A 35 -2.77 -9.96 3.06
C ASP A 35 -4.29 -10.25 3.08
N ALA A 36 -4.86 -10.55 4.24
CA ALA A 36 -6.30 -10.74 4.41
C ALA A 36 -7.07 -9.42 4.39
N GLY A 37 -6.48 -8.33 4.90
CA GLY A 37 -7.13 -7.02 5.01
C GLY A 37 -7.17 -6.19 3.72
N HIS A 38 -6.43 -6.57 2.68
CA HIS A 38 -6.33 -5.82 1.43
C HIS A 38 -6.93 -6.60 0.24
N HIS A 39 -7.41 -5.90 -0.78
CA HIS A 39 -7.77 -6.51 -2.06
C HIS A 39 -6.55 -7.14 -2.72
N LYS A 40 -6.69 -8.30 -3.40
CA LYS A 40 -5.55 -8.95 -4.08
C LYS A 40 -5.06 -8.15 -5.30
N VAL A 41 -5.96 -7.40 -5.94
CA VAL A 41 -5.67 -6.41 -6.99
C VAL A 41 -5.29 -5.06 -6.39
N GLY A 42 -4.72 -4.15 -7.19
CA GLY A 42 -4.34 -2.82 -6.69
C GLY A 42 -3.21 -2.84 -5.65
N ARG A 43 -2.31 -3.83 -5.68
CA ARG A 43 -1.16 -3.92 -4.77
C ARG A 43 0.14 -3.77 -5.52
N PHE A 44 0.78 -2.62 -5.39
CA PHE A 44 1.99 -2.30 -6.15
C PHE A 44 3.15 -1.92 -5.25
N VAL A 45 4.36 -2.21 -5.73
CA VAL A 45 5.62 -1.78 -5.15
C VAL A 45 6.40 -1.04 -6.21
N ALA A 46 7.03 0.07 -5.83
CA ALA A 46 8.07 0.70 -6.63
C ALA A 46 9.42 0.16 -6.17
N VAL A 47 10.25 -0.25 -7.13
CA VAL A 47 11.57 -0.83 -6.87
C VAL A 47 12.66 0.07 -7.47
N THR A 48 13.73 0.29 -6.72
CA THR A 48 14.94 1.00 -7.17
C THR A 48 16.14 0.24 -6.66
N ASP A 49 17.10 -0.06 -7.53
CA ASP A 49 18.31 -0.85 -7.21
C ASP A 49 18.01 -2.15 -6.47
N GLY A 50 16.95 -2.85 -6.88
CA GLY A 50 16.49 -4.11 -6.28
C GLY A 50 15.81 -3.98 -4.91
N LYS A 51 15.59 -2.76 -4.41
CA LYS A 51 14.91 -2.50 -3.13
C LYS A 51 13.54 -1.88 -3.33
N VAL A 52 12.57 -2.30 -2.53
CA VAL A 52 11.26 -1.65 -2.45
C VAL A 52 11.46 -0.28 -1.79
N VAL A 53 10.97 0.77 -2.45
CA VAL A 53 11.11 2.16 -1.98
C VAL A 53 9.77 2.84 -1.70
N CYS A 54 8.69 2.29 -2.24
CA CYS A 54 7.33 2.74 -2.03
C CYS A 54 6.38 1.57 -2.30
N TRP A 55 5.23 1.55 -1.63
CA TRP A 55 4.15 0.63 -1.92
C TRP A 55 2.80 1.31 -1.79
N CYS A 56 1.81 0.78 -2.51
CA CYS A 56 0.41 1.13 -2.34
C CYS A 56 -0.49 -0.10 -2.39
N ALA A 57 -1.63 -0.03 -1.73
CA ALA A 57 -2.60 -1.11 -1.67
C ALA A 57 -4.03 -0.58 -1.47
N LEU A 58 -5.02 -1.35 -1.92
CA LEU A 58 -6.44 -1.09 -1.69
C LEU A 58 -6.97 -1.93 -0.53
N THR A 59 -7.74 -1.30 0.36
CA THR A 59 -8.53 -1.95 1.42
C THR A 59 -10.03 -1.77 1.16
N PRO A 60 -10.86 -2.77 1.48
CA PRO A 60 -12.31 -2.60 1.44
C PRO A 60 -12.73 -1.66 2.58
N ILE A 61 -13.58 -0.67 2.28
CA ILE A 61 -14.09 0.25 3.31
C ILE A 61 -15.19 -0.38 4.18
N SER A 62 -15.80 -1.46 3.71
CA SER A 62 -16.85 -2.20 4.43
C SER A 62 -17.00 -3.62 3.87
N SER A 63 -17.48 -4.54 4.70
CA SER A 63 -17.90 -5.88 4.28
C SER A 63 -19.28 -5.91 3.61
N ARG A 64 -20.06 -4.82 3.68
CA ARG A 64 -21.40 -4.76 3.08
C ARG A 64 -21.28 -4.67 1.55
N THR A 65 -22.01 -5.52 0.83
CA THR A 65 -21.98 -5.63 -0.64
C THR A 65 -22.25 -4.31 -1.37
N VAL A 66 -23.01 -3.40 -0.78
CA VAL A 66 -23.32 -2.08 -1.36
C VAL A 66 -22.08 -1.19 -1.55
N TYR A 67 -20.95 -1.50 -0.89
CA TYR A 67 -19.68 -0.79 -1.02
C TYR A 67 -18.64 -1.53 -1.85
N ARG A 68 -19.02 -2.58 -2.60
CA ARG A 68 -18.08 -3.43 -3.37
C ARG A 68 -17.22 -2.70 -4.40
N GLY A 69 -17.62 -1.50 -4.83
CA GLY A 69 -16.86 -0.62 -5.74
C GLY A 69 -16.26 0.58 -5.02
N VAL A 70 -16.05 0.54 -3.71
CA VAL A 70 -15.40 1.61 -2.96
C VAL A 70 -14.25 1.02 -2.17
N ALA A 71 -13.05 1.52 -2.42
CA ALA A 71 -11.84 1.12 -1.71
C ALA A 71 -11.15 2.32 -1.08
N GLU A 72 -10.43 2.07 0.01
CA GLU A 72 -9.50 3.01 0.61
C GLU A 72 -8.10 2.72 0.10
N VAL A 73 -7.33 3.78 -0.14
CA VAL A 73 -5.95 3.69 -0.62
C VAL A 73 -5.00 3.90 0.55
N SER A 74 -4.08 2.94 0.75
CA SER A 74 -2.88 3.13 1.54
C SER A 74 -1.68 3.32 0.63
N ILE A 75 -0.85 4.33 0.89
CA ILE A 75 0.42 4.56 0.19
C ILE A 75 1.51 4.99 1.17
N TYR A 76 2.65 4.32 1.12
CA TYR A 76 3.80 4.62 1.98
C TYR A 76 5.07 4.69 1.14
N ILE A 77 5.94 5.63 1.49
CA ILE A 77 7.19 5.91 0.79
C ILE A 77 8.31 5.86 1.83
N SER A 78 9.40 5.15 1.53
CA SER A 78 10.59 5.21 2.38
C SER A 78 11.07 6.66 2.48
N LYS A 79 11.46 7.09 3.68
CA LYS A 79 11.93 8.46 3.95
C LYS A 79 13.07 8.89 3.03
N LYS A 80 13.92 7.95 2.59
CA LYS A 80 15.05 8.20 1.68
C LYS A 80 14.63 8.52 0.23
N TYR A 81 13.38 8.20 -0.11
CA TYR A 81 12.81 8.33 -1.45
C TYR A 81 11.62 9.30 -1.52
N SER A 82 11.24 9.92 -0.40
CA SER A 82 10.25 10.98 -0.35
C SER A 82 10.65 12.19 -1.20
N ASN A 83 9.64 12.92 -1.72
CA ASN A 83 9.80 14.11 -2.57
C ASN A 83 10.54 13.88 -3.90
N LYS A 84 10.62 12.63 -4.38
CA LYS A 84 11.22 12.28 -5.68
C LYS A 84 10.19 11.87 -6.75
N GLY A 85 8.90 12.08 -6.50
CA GLY A 85 7.80 11.75 -7.43
C GLY A 85 7.39 10.28 -7.49
N VAL A 86 8.09 9.38 -6.78
CA VAL A 86 7.83 7.92 -6.77
C VAL A 86 6.39 7.60 -6.34
N GLY A 87 5.91 8.24 -5.27
CA GLY A 87 4.54 8.03 -4.79
C GLY A 87 3.48 8.41 -5.82
N SER A 88 3.66 9.54 -6.52
CA SER A 88 2.75 9.98 -7.57
C SER A 88 2.71 9.01 -8.74
N GLN A 89 3.86 8.51 -9.19
CA GLN A 89 3.92 7.50 -10.26
C GLN A 89 3.21 6.21 -9.87
N LEU A 90 3.41 5.74 -8.65
CA LEU A 90 2.77 4.53 -8.14
C LEU A 90 1.26 4.74 -7.98
N MET A 91 0.83 5.92 -7.53
CA MET A 91 -0.59 6.29 -7.43
C MET A 91 -1.28 6.30 -8.80
N HIS A 92 -0.64 6.83 -9.85
CA HIS A 92 -1.21 6.76 -11.20
C HIS A 92 -1.37 5.33 -11.71
N THR A 93 -0.44 4.44 -11.37
CA THR A 93 -0.56 3.01 -11.68
C THR A 93 -1.76 2.40 -10.95
N LEU A 94 -1.91 2.73 -9.67
CA LEU A 94 -3.02 2.25 -8.84
C LEU A 94 -4.38 2.71 -9.37
N ILE A 95 -4.53 4.00 -9.70
CA ILE A 95 -5.78 4.56 -10.22
C ILE A 95 -6.21 3.84 -11.50
N ARG A 96 -5.28 3.66 -12.43
CA ARG A 96 -5.56 2.95 -13.68
C ARG A 96 -5.99 1.49 -13.45
N ASP A 97 -5.32 0.79 -12.53
CA ASP A 97 -5.69 -0.59 -12.20
C ASP A 97 -7.06 -0.63 -11.51
N SER A 98 -7.32 0.27 -10.55
CA SER A 98 -8.60 0.29 -9.83
C SER A 98 -9.78 0.56 -10.77
N GLU A 99 -9.66 1.52 -11.68
CA GLU A 99 -10.68 1.82 -12.69
C GLU A 99 -10.93 0.61 -13.61
N ALA A 100 -9.88 -0.08 -14.04
CA ALA A 100 -9.99 -1.28 -14.88
C ALA A 100 -10.65 -2.46 -14.14
N GLN A 101 -10.50 -2.52 -12.80
CA GLN A 101 -11.12 -3.54 -11.95
C GLN A 101 -12.54 -3.17 -11.49
N GLY A 102 -13.04 -1.97 -11.86
CA GLY A 102 -14.40 -1.52 -11.55
C GLY A 102 -14.60 -1.01 -10.12
N PHE A 103 -13.54 -0.47 -9.51
CA PHE A 103 -13.64 0.41 -8.35
C PHE A 103 -14.02 1.84 -8.76
#